data_AF-A0A930VJ33-F1
#
_entry.id   AF-A0A930VJ33-F1
#
_cell.length_a   1.000
_cell.length_b   1.000
_cell.length_c   1.000
_cell.angle_alpha   90.00
_cell.angle_beta   90.00
_cell.angle_gamma   90.00
#
_symmetry.space_group_name_H-M   'P 1'
#
loop_
_entity.id
_entity.type
_entity.pdbx_description
1 polymer ?
#
loop_
_entity_poly.entity_id
_entity_poly.type
_entity_poly.pdbx_seq_one_letter_code
_entity_poly.pdbx_strand_id
1 'polypeptide(L)'
;MTLWFLARAAGFVALITATVTVSLGALGAAARPTGGRVDAAHLDRRVLAQLVHRSAAVLTLAMLALHGVLLVVDHYVAVSWAGALVPFTAGYRAVALGLGTLGLYGFLVAAGTGALRGRLVAPSPRAARMWRGVHLSAYAAWFLAMGHGILAGTDTGQRWALALYVGCAGAVTAAAATRWLAVLRHRRSPLPQARRWATPPTGAWR
;
A
#
# COMPACT_ATOMS: atom_id res chain seq x y z
N MET A 1 -7.94 5.66 -30.52
CA MET A 1 -8.90 4.62 -30.04
C MET A 1 -8.21 3.49 -29.28
N THR A 2 -7.09 2.93 -29.76
CA THR A 2 -6.34 1.87 -29.05
C THR A 2 -5.67 2.34 -27.75
N LEU A 3 -5.06 3.54 -27.75
CA LEU A 3 -4.40 4.10 -26.55
C LEU A 3 -5.38 4.30 -25.39
N TRP A 4 -6.60 4.75 -25.68
CA TRP A 4 -7.69 4.87 -24.70
C TRP A 4 -7.99 3.56 -23.95
N PHE A 5 -8.18 2.46 -24.67
CA PHE A 5 -8.44 1.16 -24.06
C PHE A 5 -7.24 0.66 -23.25
N LEU A 6 -6.02 0.89 -23.77
CA LEU A 6 -4.79 0.52 -23.06
C LEU A 6 -4.62 1.34 -21.77
N ALA A 7 -4.91 2.64 -21.80
CA ALA A 7 -4.88 3.52 -20.63
C ALA A 7 -5.85 3.03 -19.54
N ARG A 8 -7.08 2.67 -19.94
CA ARG A 8 -8.09 2.11 -19.02
C ARG A 8 -7.64 0.78 -18.42
N ALA A 9 -7.16 -0.14 -19.26
CA ALA A 9 -6.64 -1.43 -18.79
C ALA A 9 -5.48 -1.24 -17.81
N ALA A 10 -4.52 -0.36 -18.12
CA ALA A 10 -3.41 -0.02 -17.24
C ALA A 10 -3.90 0.52 -15.89
N GLY A 11 -4.94 1.36 -15.88
CA GLY A 11 -5.56 1.88 -14.65
C GLY A 11 -6.16 0.79 -13.76
N PHE A 12 -6.88 -0.17 -14.35
CA PHE A 12 -7.43 -1.30 -13.58
C PHE A 12 -6.35 -2.25 -13.06
N VAL A 13 -5.34 -2.56 -13.88
CA VAL A 13 -4.20 -3.40 -13.45
C VAL A 13 -3.40 -2.70 -12.35
N ALA A 14 -3.18 -1.38 -12.45
CA ALA A 14 -2.60 -0.56 -11.40
C ALA A 14 -3.38 -0.70 -10.08
N LEU A 15 -4.71 -0.59 -10.11
CA LEU A 15 -5.54 -0.74 -8.91
C LEU A 15 -5.47 -2.14 -8.29
N ILE A 16 -5.54 -3.19 -9.11
CA ILE A 16 -5.44 -4.59 -8.64
C ILE A 16 -4.08 -4.83 -7.99
N THR A 17 -3.00 -4.44 -8.66
CA THR A 17 -1.63 -4.65 -8.15
C THR A 17 -1.36 -3.78 -6.92
N ALA A 18 -1.91 -2.57 -6.84
CA ALA A 18 -1.84 -1.74 -5.65
C ALA A 18 -2.55 -2.41 -4.47
N THR A 19 -3.72 -2.99 -4.72
CA THR A 19 -4.51 -3.76 -3.74
C THR A 19 -3.70 -4.94 -3.19
N VAL A 20 -3.08 -5.73 -4.07
CA VAL A 20 -2.18 -6.84 -3.67
C VAL A 20 -1.03 -6.32 -2.83
N THR A 21 -0.38 -5.23 -3.27
CA THR A 21 0.75 -4.61 -2.58
C THR A 21 0.39 -4.21 -1.15
N VAL A 22 -0.66 -3.40 -0.96
CA VAL A 22 -1.04 -2.90 0.38
C VAL A 22 -1.58 -4.02 1.28
N SER A 23 -2.26 -5.01 0.70
CA SER A 23 -2.80 -6.16 1.44
C SER A 23 -1.66 -7.05 1.98
N LEU A 24 -0.68 -7.40 1.13
CA LEU A 24 0.50 -8.15 1.56
C LEU A 24 1.35 -7.37 2.56
N GLY A 25 1.45 -6.04 2.43
CA GLY A 25 2.10 -5.17 3.41
C GLY A 25 1.41 -5.21 4.78
N ALA A 26 0.07 -5.28 4.80
CA ALA A 26 -0.72 -5.43 6.03
C ALA A 26 -0.45 -6.78 6.70
N LEU A 27 -0.55 -7.86 5.92
CA LEU A 27 -0.45 -9.24 6.37
C LEU A 27 0.98 -9.60 6.83
N GLY A 28 2.00 -9.14 6.11
CA GLY A 28 3.41 -9.37 6.48
C GLY A 28 3.78 -8.75 7.83
N ALA A 29 3.13 -7.64 8.20
CA ALA A 29 3.28 -7.03 9.51
C ALA A 29 2.53 -7.79 10.61
N ALA A 30 1.38 -8.39 10.29
CA ALA A 30 0.55 -9.18 11.20
C ALA A 30 1.18 -10.54 11.56
N ALA A 31 1.90 -11.16 10.63
CA ALA A 31 2.42 -12.52 10.77
C ALA A 31 3.61 -12.68 11.75
N ARG A 32 3.97 -11.67 12.55
CA ARG A 32 5.15 -11.75 13.45
C ARG A 32 4.89 -12.77 14.57
N PRO A 33 5.69 -13.84 14.68
CA PRO A 33 5.49 -14.86 15.70
C PRO A 33 5.58 -14.26 17.10
N THR A 34 4.56 -14.49 17.92
CA THR A 34 4.59 -14.19 19.36
C THR A 34 5.01 -15.45 20.10
N GLY A 35 6.29 -15.56 20.43
CA GLY A 35 6.74 -16.53 21.44
C GLY A 35 6.82 -18.01 21.04
N GLY A 36 6.78 -18.36 19.76
CA GLY A 36 7.00 -19.74 19.26
C GLY A 36 8.27 -19.87 18.41
N ARG A 37 8.80 -21.10 18.28
CA ARG A 37 9.86 -21.42 17.30
C ARG A 37 9.37 -21.07 15.90
N VAL A 38 10.18 -20.34 15.14
CA VAL A 38 9.91 -20.07 13.73
C VAL A 38 10.39 -21.28 12.94
N ASP A 39 9.48 -21.98 12.28
CA ASP A 39 9.84 -23.06 11.38
C ASP A 39 10.34 -22.53 10.01
N ALA A 40 11.03 -23.37 9.26
CA ALA A 40 11.55 -23.02 7.94
C ALA A 40 10.41 -22.61 6.98
N ALA A 41 9.27 -23.32 7.04
CA ALA A 41 8.10 -23.04 6.20
C ALA A 41 7.53 -21.62 6.40
N HIS A 42 7.53 -21.09 7.63
CA HIS A 42 7.09 -19.72 7.89
C HIS A 42 8.09 -18.68 7.38
N LEU A 43 9.40 -18.98 7.41
CA LEU A 43 10.41 -18.12 6.81
C LEU A 43 10.25 -18.07 5.28
N ASP A 44 10.05 -19.22 4.64
CA ASP A 44 9.84 -19.30 3.20
C ASP A 44 8.59 -18.52 2.76
N ARG A 45 7.48 -18.69 3.47
CA ARG A 45 6.25 -17.93 3.20
C ARG A 45 6.44 -16.43 3.35
N ARG A 46 7.28 -15.99 4.30
CA ARG A 46 7.62 -14.56 4.48
C ARG A 46 8.46 -14.03 3.34
N VAL A 47 9.45 -14.79 2.88
CA VAL A 47 10.30 -14.41 1.75
C VAL A 47 9.45 -14.27 0.49
N LEU A 48 8.60 -15.27 0.21
CA LEU A 48 7.68 -15.24 -0.93
C LEU A 48 6.71 -14.06 -0.85
N ALA A 49 6.05 -13.84 0.29
CA ALA A 49 5.14 -12.70 0.45
C ALA A 49 5.85 -11.36 0.25
N GLN A 50 7.10 -11.23 0.72
CA GLN A 50 7.90 -10.02 0.53
C GLN A 50 8.32 -9.82 -0.94
N LEU A 51 8.64 -10.91 -1.65
CA LEU A 51 8.94 -10.88 -3.07
C LEU A 51 7.70 -10.43 -3.85
N VAL A 52 6.55 -11.06 -3.62
CA VAL A 52 5.29 -10.70 -4.28
C VAL A 52 4.88 -9.26 -3.97
N HIS A 53 5.02 -8.81 -2.71
CA HIS A 53 4.75 -7.41 -2.35
C HIS A 53 5.62 -6.42 -3.13
N ARG A 54 6.92 -6.69 -3.25
CA ARG A 54 7.85 -5.82 -4.00
C ARG A 54 7.56 -5.85 -5.50
N SER A 55 7.35 -7.02 -6.08
CA SER A 55 7.02 -7.17 -7.51
C SER A 55 5.70 -6.49 -7.85
N ALA A 56 4.67 -6.66 -7.01
CA ALA A 56 3.40 -5.97 -7.16
C ALA A 56 3.57 -4.45 -7.04
N ALA A 57 4.38 -3.95 -6.10
CA ALA A 57 4.63 -2.51 -5.97
C ALA A 57 5.30 -1.92 -7.22
N VAL A 58 6.28 -2.61 -7.79
CA VAL A 58 6.95 -2.20 -9.03
C VAL A 58 5.94 -2.20 -10.19
N LEU A 59 5.14 -3.25 -10.31
CA LEU A 59 4.12 -3.35 -11.35
C LEU A 59 3.06 -2.26 -11.22
N THR A 60 2.63 -1.94 -9.99
CA THR A 60 1.75 -0.79 -9.72
C THR A 60 2.35 0.49 -10.27
N LEU A 61 3.59 0.83 -9.92
CA LEU A 61 4.23 2.06 -10.42
C LEU A 61 4.38 2.07 -11.94
N ALA A 62 4.76 0.95 -12.55
CA ALA A 62 4.87 0.83 -13.99
C ALA A 62 3.53 1.05 -14.70
N MET A 63 2.45 0.45 -14.17
CA MET A 63 1.11 0.61 -14.71
C MET A 63 0.53 2.02 -14.46
N LEU A 64 0.84 2.66 -13.33
CA LEU A 64 0.49 4.08 -13.10
C LEU A 64 1.18 5.00 -14.10
N ALA A 65 2.48 4.79 -14.33
CA ALA A 65 3.24 5.58 -15.31
C ALA A 65 2.66 5.39 -16.71
N LEU A 66 2.41 4.13 -17.11
CA LEU A 66 1.79 3.81 -18.39
C LEU A 66 0.40 4.46 -18.52
N HIS A 67 -0.46 4.30 -17.51
CA HIS A 67 -1.80 4.90 -17.47
C HIS A 67 -1.75 6.43 -17.64
N GLY A 68 -0.92 7.13 -16.86
CA GLY A 68 -0.80 8.58 -16.92
C GLY A 68 -0.23 9.08 -18.24
N VAL A 69 0.85 8.45 -18.74
CA VAL A 69 1.46 8.82 -20.03
C VAL A 69 0.47 8.62 -21.17
N LEU A 70 -0.24 7.48 -21.21
CA LEU A 70 -1.22 7.23 -22.25
C LEU A 70 -2.37 8.23 -22.20
N LEU A 71 -2.84 8.64 -21.02
CA LEU A 71 -3.89 9.67 -20.89
C LEU A 71 -3.45 11.06 -21.36
N VAL A 72 -2.18 11.40 -21.24
CA VAL A 72 -1.66 12.70 -21.69
C VAL A 72 -1.35 12.69 -23.19
N VAL A 73 -0.89 11.56 -23.72
CA VAL A 73 -0.54 11.41 -25.15
C VAL A 73 -1.78 11.13 -26.01
N ASP A 74 -2.78 10.41 -25.48
CA ASP A 74 -4.04 10.16 -26.18
C ASP A 74 -4.88 11.45 -26.17
N HIS A 75 -4.91 12.15 -27.31
CA HIS A 75 -5.70 13.39 -27.50
C HIS A 75 -7.22 13.21 -27.34
N TYR A 76 -7.70 12.04 -26.90
CA TYR A 76 -9.10 11.76 -26.64
C TYR A 76 -9.65 12.54 -25.43
N VAL A 77 -8.82 12.74 -24.39
CA VAL A 77 -9.16 13.61 -23.25
C VAL A 77 -8.07 14.66 -23.17
N ALA A 78 -8.44 15.94 -23.27
CA ALA A 78 -7.49 17.05 -23.24
C ALA A 78 -6.90 17.28 -21.84
N VAL A 79 -6.10 16.33 -21.35
CA VAL A 79 -5.35 16.41 -20.10
C VAL A 79 -3.95 16.90 -20.41
N SER A 80 -3.59 18.07 -19.90
CA SER A 80 -2.23 18.58 -20.00
C SER A 80 -1.30 17.87 -19.00
N TRP A 81 0.01 17.91 -19.27
CA TRP A 81 1.03 17.45 -18.31
C TRP A 81 0.87 18.12 -16.94
N ALA A 82 0.59 19.43 -16.92
CA ALA A 82 0.33 20.17 -15.69
C ALA A 82 -0.92 19.66 -14.97
N GLY A 83 -2.00 19.38 -15.69
CA GLY A 83 -3.24 18.82 -15.11
C GLY A 83 -3.10 17.39 -14.60
N ALA A 84 -2.15 16.61 -15.12
CA ALA A 84 -1.84 15.27 -14.63
C ALA A 84 -0.91 15.28 -13.40
N LEU A 85 0.04 16.21 -13.36
CA LEU A 85 1.09 16.24 -12.35
C LEU A 85 0.85 17.22 -11.22
N VAL A 86 0.01 18.24 -11.37
CA VAL A 86 -0.32 19.20 -10.29
C VAL A 86 -1.78 18.97 -9.88
N PRO A 87 -2.05 18.63 -8.61
CA PRO A 87 -3.39 18.28 -8.20
C PRO A 87 -4.35 19.47 -8.36
N PHE A 88 -5.59 19.18 -8.81
CA PHE A 88 -6.70 20.12 -8.92
C PHE A 88 -6.55 21.25 -9.95
N THR A 89 -5.52 21.22 -10.81
CA THR A 89 -5.31 22.26 -11.86
C THR A 89 -5.93 21.89 -13.21
N ALA A 90 -6.39 20.65 -13.38
CA ALA A 90 -7.00 20.21 -14.61
C ALA A 90 -8.36 20.89 -14.83
N GLY A 91 -8.57 21.49 -16.01
CA GLY A 91 -9.87 22.07 -16.39
C GLY A 91 -11.00 21.05 -16.54
N TYR A 92 -10.66 19.76 -16.62
CA TYR A 92 -11.60 18.64 -16.70
C TYR A 92 -11.54 17.77 -15.45
N ARG A 93 -12.68 17.60 -14.76
CA ARG A 93 -12.84 16.76 -13.55
C ARG A 93 -11.71 16.95 -12.53
N ALA A 94 -11.39 18.21 -12.22
CA ALA A 94 -10.26 18.63 -11.38
C ALA A 94 -10.11 17.82 -10.08
N VAL A 95 -11.22 17.57 -9.38
CA VAL A 95 -11.23 16.78 -8.13
C VAL A 95 -10.75 15.36 -8.39
N ALA A 96 -11.34 14.65 -9.36
CA ALA A 96 -10.99 13.26 -9.63
C ALA A 96 -9.52 13.14 -10.06
N LEU A 97 -9.03 14.01 -10.95
CA LEU A 97 -7.63 14.02 -11.37
C LEU A 97 -6.69 14.36 -10.20
N GLY A 98 -7.04 15.34 -9.37
CA GLY A 98 -6.26 15.69 -8.19
C GLY A 98 -6.10 14.52 -7.19
N LEU A 99 -7.15 13.71 -6.99
CA LEU A 99 -7.03 12.48 -6.20
C LEU A 99 -6.03 11.50 -6.82
N GLY A 100 -6.04 11.35 -8.15
CA GLY A 100 -5.10 10.50 -8.88
C GLY A 100 -3.66 10.96 -8.69
N THR A 101 -3.40 12.26 -8.84
CA THR A 101 -2.08 12.87 -8.64
C THR A 101 -1.58 12.70 -7.20
N LEU A 102 -2.43 12.96 -6.20
CA LEU A 102 -2.06 12.75 -4.80
C LEU A 102 -1.82 11.27 -4.48
N GLY A 103 -2.59 10.36 -5.09
CA GLY A 103 -2.39 8.92 -5.02
C GLY A 103 -1.02 8.50 -5.58
N LEU A 104 -0.66 9.01 -6.77
CA LEU A 104 0.65 8.81 -7.39
C LEU A 104 1.78 9.23 -6.45
N TYR A 105 1.71 10.44 -5.89
CA TYR A 105 2.72 10.93 -4.94
C TYR A 105 2.84 10.02 -3.72
N GLY A 106 1.72 9.60 -3.14
CA GLY A 106 1.70 8.70 -2.00
C GLY A 106 2.37 7.35 -2.30
N PHE A 107 2.11 6.77 -3.47
CA PHE A 107 2.77 5.53 -3.91
C PHE A 107 4.27 5.71 -4.15
N LEU A 108 4.70 6.82 -4.77
CA LEU A 108 6.11 7.13 -4.97
C LEU A 108 6.85 7.28 -3.63
N VAL A 109 6.27 7.99 -2.67
CA VAL A 109 6.82 8.13 -1.31
C VAL A 109 6.90 6.77 -0.63
N ALA A 110 5.84 5.96 -0.68
CA ALA A 110 5.82 4.64 -0.06
C ALA A 110 6.85 3.67 -0.68
N ALA A 111 6.98 3.67 -2.02
CA ALA A 111 7.93 2.84 -2.73
C ALA A 111 9.38 3.28 -2.48
N GLY A 112 9.66 4.59 -2.56
CA GLY A 112 10.99 5.14 -2.29
C GLY A 112 11.44 4.86 -0.85
N THR A 113 10.57 5.12 0.13
CA THR A 113 10.86 4.77 1.53
C THR A 113 10.97 3.27 1.76
N GLY A 114 10.23 2.44 1.02
CA GLY A 114 10.34 0.98 1.05
C GLY A 114 11.68 0.47 0.52
N ALA A 115 12.15 1.01 -0.61
CA ALA A 115 13.45 0.69 -1.20
C ALA A 115 14.61 1.09 -0.27
N LEU A 116 14.48 2.25 0.38
CA LEU A 116 15.49 2.78 1.31
C LEU A 116 15.36 2.25 2.74
N ARG A 117 14.46 1.29 3.00
CA ARG A 117 14.18 0.76 4.35
C ARG A 117 15.44 0.37 5.11
N GLY A 118 16.40 -0.30 4.46
CA GLY A 118 17.64 -0.74 5.11
C GLY A 118 18.44 0.41 5.71
N ARG A 119 18.49 1.56 5.02
CA ARG A 119 19.19 2.77 5.46
C ARG A 119 18.38 3.60 6.46
N LEU A 120 17.06 3.65 6.28
CA LEU A 120 16.16 4.46 7.11
C LEU A 120 15.86 3.83 8.47
N VAL A 121 15.89 2.50 8.57
CA VAL A 121 15.53 1.77 9.80
C VAL A 121 16.74 1.43 10.66
N ALA A 122 17.94 1.28 10.07
CA ALA A 122 19.17 0.96 10.80
C ALA A 122 19.58 1.94 11.92
N PRO A 123 19.38 3.27 11.80
CA PRO A 123 19.96 4.22 12.76
C PRO A 123 19.34 4.20 14.16
N SER A 124 18.02 3.98 14.30
CA SER A 124 17.37 3.98 15.62
C SER A 124 15.95 3.38 15.63
N PRO A 125 15.43 2.96 16.80
CA PRO A 125 14.02 2.59 16.96
C PRO A 125 13.03 3.71 16.61
N ARG A 126 13.44 4.99 16.77
CA ARG A 126 12.62 6.15 16.40
C ARG A 126 12.52 6.26 14.88
N ALA A 127 13.64 6.11 14.17
CA ALA A 127 13.68 6.10 12.70
C ALA A 127 12.82 4.95 12.14
N ALA A 128 12.86 3.77 12.76
CA ALA A 128 11.99 2.65 12.42
C ALA A 128 10.48 2.98 12.55
N ARG A 129 10.08 3.76 13.57
CA ARG A 129 8.69 4.21 13.76
C ARG A 129 8.29 5.25 12.73
N MET A 130 9.16 6.22 12.46
CA MET A 130 8.93 7.25 11.44
C MET A 130 8.79 6.64 10.04
N TRP A 131 9.68 5.72 9.67
CA TRP A 131 9.60 4.96 8.43
C TRP A 131 8.26 4.23 8.30
N ARG A 132 7.79 3.56 9.36
CA ARG A 132 6.46 2.92 9.35
C ARG A 132 5.35 3.95 9.14
N GLY A 133 5.39 5.08 9.82
CA GLY A 133 4.40 6.15 9.68
C GLY A 133 4.32 6.67 8.24
N VAL A 134 5.46 6.94 7.62
CA VAL A 134 5.53 7.37 6.21
C VAL A 134 5.07 6.26 5.28
N HIS A 135 5.52 5.03 5.46
CA HIS A 135 5.15 3.91 4.59
C HIS A 135 3.65 3.56 4.68
N LEU A 136 2.97 3.90 5.79
CA LEU A 136 1.52 3.80 5.92
C LEU A 136 0.76 4.77 5.00
N SER A 137 1.41 5.78 4.42
CA SER A 137 0.81 6.65 3.40
C SER A 137 0.29 5.86 2.20
N ALA A 138 0.82 4.65 1.95
CA ALA A 138 0.34 3.75 0.91
C ALA A 138 -1.16 3.42 1.01
N TYR A 139 -1.72 3.37 2.22
CA TYR A 139 -3.16 3.17 2.40
C TYR A 139 -3.95 4.39 1.94
N ALA A 140 -3.51 5.59 2.31
CA ALA A 140 -4.13 6.83 1.84
C ALA A 140 -4.02 6.94 0.32
N ALA A 141 -2.84 6.64 -0.23
CA ALA A 141 -2.59 6.61 -1.68
C ALA A 141 -3.55 5.65 -2.40
N TRP A 142 -3.78 4.46 -1.84
CA TRP A 142 -4.73 3.49 -2.39
C TRP A 142 -6.17 3.99 -2.35
N PHE A 143 -6.61 4.63 -1.26
CA PHE A 143 -7.96 5.22 -1.18
C PHE A 143 -8.14 6.36 -2.19
N LEU A 144 -7.13 7.22 -2.34
CA LEU A 144 -7.13 8.29 -3.34
C LEU A 144 -7.20 7.72 -4.77
N ALA A 145 -6.45 6.66 -5.05
CA ALA A 145 -6.47 5.99 -6.35
C ALA A 145 -7.83 5.30 -6.63
N MET A 146 -8.43 4.66 -5.63
CA MET A 146 -9.78 4.09 -5.74
C MET A 146 -10.82 5.19 -6.01
N GLY A 147 -10.77 6.27 -5.23
CA GLY A 147 -11.62 7.44 -5.40
C GLY A 147 -11.44 8.10 -6.76
N HIS A 148 -10.21 8.17 -7.27
CA HIS A 148 -9.92 8.61 -8.64
C HIS A 148 -10.56 7.68 -9.68
N GLY A 149 -10.42 6.36 -9.55
CA GLY A 149 -10.99 5.39 -10.48
C GLY A 149 -12.53 5.46 -10.55
N ILE A 150 -13.21 5.56 -9.41
CA ILE A 150 -14.66 5.76 -9.33
C ILE A 150 -15.03 7.15 -9.88
N LEU A 151 -14.27 8.15 -9.44
CA LEU A 151 -14.25 9.58 -9.78
C LEU A 151 -14.17 9.93 -11.26
N ALA A 152 -13.33 9.21 -12.01
CA ALA A 152 -12.91 9.52 -13.37
C ALA A 152 -13.29 8.43 -14.36
N GLY A 153 -13.45 7.18 -13.91
CA GLY A 153 -13.67 6.02 -14.76
C GLY A 153 -14.99 6.11 -15.52
N THR A 154 -14.92 5.93 -16.84
CA THR A 154 -16.11 5.82 -17.70
C THR A 154 -16.85 4.49 -17.50
N ASP A 155 -16.19 3.49 -16.91
CA ASP A 155 -16.75 2.15 -16.69
C ASP A 155 -17.41 1.98 -15.33
N THR A 156 -17.42 3.00 -14.47
CA THR A 156 -17.91 2.87 -13.08
C THR A 156 -19.36 2.35 -13.00
N GLY A 157 -20.19 2.63 -14.01
CA GLY A 157 -21.56 2.09 -14.10
C GLY A 157 -21.66 0.63 -14.54
N GLN A 158 -20.56 0.00 -14.95
CA GLN A 158 -20.53 -1.37 -15.42
C GLN A 158 -20.40 -2.36 -14.26
N ARG A 159 -21.18 -3.45 -14.31
CA ARG A 159 -21.22 -4.48 -13.24
C ARG A 159 -19.84 -5.09 -12.97
N TRP A 160 -19.04 -5.31 -14.00
CA TRP A 160 -17.70 -5.88 -13.86
C TRP A 160 -16.74 -4.92 -13.15
N ALA A 161 -16.82 -3.61 -13.42
CA ALA A 161 -15.97 -2.61 -12.79
C ALA A 161 -16.35 -2.43 -11.32
N LEU A 162 -17.66 -2.41 -11.03
CA LEU A 162 -18.16 -2.39 -9.67
C LEU A 162 -17.70 -3.62 -8.87
N ALA A 163 -17.79 -4.82 -9.44
CA ALA A 163 -17.30 -6.04 -8.81
C ALA A 163 -15.80 -5.95 -8.49
N LEU A 164 -15.00 -5.39 -9.40
CA LEU A 164 -13.57 -5.15 -9.18
C LEU A 164 -13.33 -4.17 -8.04
N TYR A 165 -14.02 -3.03 -8.01
CA TYR A 165 -13.89 -2.04 -6.94
C TYR A 165 -14.26 -2.61 -5.57
N VAL A 166 -15.39 -3.31 -5.48
CA VAL A 166 -15.85 -3.97 -4.26
C VAL A 166 -14.87 -5.07 -3.82
N GLY A 167 -14.40 -5.89 -4.76
CA GLY A 167 -13.41 -6.93 -4.48
C GLY A 167 -12.10 -6.36 -3.92
N CYS A 168 -11.60 -5.28 -4.51
CA CYS A 168 -10.40 -4.60 -4.04
C CYS A 168 -10.61 -4.00 -2.65
N ALA A 169 -11.73 -3.31 -2.41
CA ALA A 169 -12.06 -2.75 -1.11
C ALA A 169 -12.22 -3.83 -0.03
N GLY A 170 -12.87 -4.95 -0.35
CA GLY A 170 -13.00 -6.10 0.52
C GLY A 170 -11.65 -6.70 0.90
N ALA A 171 -10.76 -6.89 -0.07
CA ALA A 171 -9.41 -7.43 0.16
C ALA A 171 -8.57 -6.54 1.10
N VAL A 172 -8.53 -5.22 0.84
CA VAL A 172 -7.80 -4.28 1.71
C VAL A 172 -8.41 -4.24 3.11
N THR A 173 -9.73 -4.23 3.23
CA THR A 173 -10.42 -4.21 4.52
C THR A 173 -10.13 -5.47 5.33
N ALA A 174 -10.19 -6.65 4.71
CA ALA A 174 -9.85 -7.91 5.36
C ALA A 174 -8.38 -7.94 5.82
N ALA A 175 -7.45 -7.48 4.97
CA ALA A 175 -6.03 -7.40 5.30
C ALA A 175 -5.75 -6.38 6.43
N ALA A 176 -6.46 -5.25 6.46
CA ALA A 176 -6.36 -4.26 7.53
C ALA A 176 -6.95 -4.80 8.86
N ALA A 177 -8.10 -5.47 8.80
CA ALA A 177 -8.75 -6.07 9.97
C ALA A 177 -7.88 -7.17 10.60
N THR A 178 -7.30 -8.07 9.80
CA THR A 178 -6.38 -9.11 10.29
C THR A 178 -5.15 -8.50 10.98
N ARG A 179 -4.57 -7.44 10.40
CA ARG A 179 -3.48 -6.68 11.04
C ARG A 179 -3.90 -6.07 12.38
N TRP A 180 -5.07 -5.42 12.43
CA TRP A 180 -5.60 -4.82 13.65
C TRP A 180 -5.81 -5.86 14.75
N LEU A 181 -6.44 -6.98 14.42
CA LEU A 181 -6.66 -8.10 15.35
C LEU A 181 -5.34 -8.67 15.88
N ALA A 182 -4.32 -8.81 15.04
CA ALA A 182 -2.99 -9.25 15.48
C ALA A 182 -2.35 -8.27 16.48
N VAL A 183 -2.48 -6.96 16.25
CA VAL A 183 -1.98 -5.93 17.20
C VAL A 183 -2.71 -6.00 18.54
N LEU A 184 -4.03 -6.21 18.54
CA LEU A 184 -4.82 -6.35 19.76
C LEU A 184 -4.43 -7.60 20.56
N ARG A 185 -4.21 -8.74 19.89
CA ARG A 185 -3.73 -9.98 20.51
C ARG A 185 -2.36 -9.81 21.18
N HIS A 186 -1.44 -9.09 20.52
CA HIS A 186 -0.14 -8.77 21.11
C HIS A 186 -0.26 -7.92 22.39
N ARG A 187 -1.14 -6.91 22.40
CA ARG A 187 -1.32 -6.04 23.58
C ARG A 187 -1.93 -6.77 24.78
N ARG A 188 -2.77 -7.77 24.53
CA ARG A 188 -3.44 -8.57 25.57
C ARG A 188 -2.59 -9.71 26.14
N SER A 189 -1.43 -10.01 25.54
CA SER A 189 -0.57 -11.11 25.99
C SER A 189 0.10 -10.75 27.33
N PRO A 190 -0.10 -11.50 28.44
CA PRO A 190 0.43 -11.17 29.77
C PRO A 190 1.94 -11.43 29.95
N LEU A 191 2.59 -12.02 28.94
CA LEU A 191 4.00 -12.44 28.98
C LEU A 191 5.04 -11.30 29.21
N PRO A 192 4.86 -10.05 28.76
CA PRO A 192 5.78 -8.96 29.07
C PRO A 192 5.76 -8.58 30.56
N GLN A 193 4.62 -8.74 31.23
CA GLN A 193 4.51 -8.55 32.68
C GLN A 193 5.21 -9.70 33.41
N ALA A 194 4.93 -10.96 33.05
CA ALA A 194 5.54 -12.12 33.69
C ALA A 194 7.09 -12.12 33.64
N ARG A 195 7.72 -11.65 32.54
CA ARG A 195 9.18 -11.49 32.46
C ARG A 195 9.76 -10.38 33.35
N ARG A 196 8.99 -9.33 33.64
CA ARG A 196 9.39 -8.29 34.61
C ARG A 196 9.39 -8.81 36.04
N TRP A 197 8.53 -9.78 36.37
CA TRP A 197 8.49 -10.41 37.69
C TRP A 197 9.51 -11.55 37.84
N ALA A 198 9.95 -12.16 36.73
CA ALA A 198 10.90 -13.27 36.73
C ALA A 198 12.39 -12.84 36.63
N THR A 199 12.69 -11.54 36.57
CA THR A 199 14.07 -11.03 36.66
C THR A 199 14.35 -10.66 38.12
N PRO A 200 15.10 -11.48 38.89
CA PRO A 200 15.48 -11.11 40.25
C PRO A 200 16.37 -9.85 40.21
N PRO A 201 16.28 -8.94 41.20
CA PRO A 201 17.17 -7.79 41.26
C PRO A 201 18.62 -8.29 41.38
N THR A 202 19.39 -8.12 40.31
CA THR A 202 20.84 -8.36 40.30
C THR A 202 21.50 -7.27 41.13
N GLY A 203 21.55 -7.44 42.45
CA GLY A 203 22.10 -6.43 43.34
C GLY A 203 22.04 -6.69 44.84
N ALA A 204 21.89 -7.93 45.31
CA ALA A 204 21.80 -8.20 46.74
C ALA A 204 22.63 -9.43 47.17
N TRP A 205 23.91 -9.47 46.81
CA TRP A 205 24.91 -10.31 47.49
C TRP A 205 26.25 -9.56 47.43
N ARG A 206 26.46 -8.65 48.38
CA ARG A 206 27.77 -8.11 48.76
C ARG A 206 27.97 -8.37 50.24
#